data_AF-A0A0N5CPT4-F1
#
_entry.id   AF-A0A0N5CPT4-F1
#
_cell.length_a   1.000
_cell.length_b   1.000
_cell.length_c   1.000
_cell.angle_alpha   90.00
_cell.angle_beta   90.00
_cell.angle_gamma   90.00
#
_symmetry.space_group_name_H-M   'P 1'
#
loop_
_entity.id
_entity.type
_entity.pdbx_description
1 polymer ?
#
loop_
_entity_poly.entity_id
_entity_poly.type
_entity_poly.pdbx_seq_one_letter_code
_entity_poly.pdbx_strand_id
1 'polypeptide(L)'
;MESGAIGDEQLTASSSFDVISVGPQNARIRKELASGAWCPKPQIKEGSYEFLEVDFKEVHVITGIETQGRYGNGTGREYTTHYMIEYVRMESPWIRYHNRSLIEVIDGNEETANSVRRDLDPPILASRIRIVPFSMYARTMCLRVEFYGCQYDEGLMFYSMNNDGSRLDNYDFRDKIFEKSTMFSHFTGTKKGLGLLTDGVIGVANPLENIISDDNVMPSWIGWNRLITSTITAANDIKSFLI
;
A
#
# COMPACT_ATOMS: atom_id res chain seq x y z
N MET A 1 -9.63 -5.89 11.99
CA MET A 1 -8.92 -7.11 12.48
C MET A 1 -9.31 -7.44 13.90
N GLU A 2 -9.08 -6.53 14.86
CA GLU A 2 -9.37 -6.69 16.30
C GLU A 2 -10.85 -6.94 16.58
N SER A 3 -11.72 -6.29 15.80
CA SER A 3 -13.18 -6.40 15.90
C SER A 3 -13.70 -7.81 15.61
N GLY A 4 -12.92 -8.66 14.95
CA GLY A 4 -13.36 -9.97 14.46
C GLY A 4 -14.18 -9.93 13.16
N ALA A 5 -14.36 -8.75 12.55
CA ALA A 5 -15.11 -8.62 11.29
C ALA A 5 -14.46 -9.33 10.10
N ILE A 6 -13.13 -9.47 10.13
CA ILE A 6 -12.37 -10.30 9.18
C ILE A 6 -12.28 -11.69 9.80
N GLY A 7 -12.83 -12.73 9.18
CA GLY A 7 -12.78 -14.12 9.65
C GLY A 7 -11.39 -14.75 9.58
N ASP A 8 -11.19 -15.92 10.19
CA ASP A 8 -9.88 -16.60 10.16
C ASP A 8 -9.56 -17.16 8.77
N GLU A 9 -10.57 -17.53 8.00
CA GLU A 9 -10.47 -17.96 6.60
C GLU A 9 -10.05 -16.84 5.64
N GLN A 10 -10.11 -15.59 6.10
CA GLN A 10 -9.61 -14.41 5.39
C GLN A 10 -8.13 -14.12 5.70
N LEU A 11 -7.50 -14.90 6.60
CA LEU A 11 -6.13 -14.71 7.05
C LEU A 11 -5.28 -15.89 6.59
N THR A 12 -4.28 -15.61 5.75
CA THR A 12 -3.33 -16.62 5.28
C THR A 12 -1.91 -16.10 5.41
N ALA A 13 -0.92 -16.98 5.28
CA ALA A 13 0.48 -16.58 5.31
C ALA A 13 1.32 -17.49 4.41
N SER A 14 2.48 -16.99 4.00
CA SER A 14 3.50 -17.79 3.28
C SER A 14 3.92 -19.02 4.07
N SER A 15 4.12 -18.85 5.38
CA SER A 15 4.49 -19.91 6.30
C SER A 15 4.13 -19.52 7.74
N SER A 16 4.26 -20.47 8.67
CA SER A 16 4.23 -20.19 10.11
C SER A 16 5.20 -21.12 10.80
N PHE A 17 5.90 -20.63 11.83
CA PHE A 17 6.81 -21.47 12.63
C PHE A 17 6.07 -22.67 13.22
N ASP A 18 4.88 -22.41 13.77
CA ASP A 18 3.87 -23.40 14.12
C ASP A 18 2.48 -22.80 13.87
N VAL A 19 1.65 -23.50 13.09
CA VAL A 19 0.37 -22.97 12.59
C VAL A 19 -0.63 -22.74 13.72
N ILE A 20 -0.61 -23.57 14.77
CA ILE A 20 -1.58 -23.46 15.86
C ILE A 20 -1.22 -22.28 16.76
N SER A 21 0.04 -22.19 17.17
CA SER A 21 0.50 -21.22 18.17
C SER A 21 0.78 -19.84 17.58
N VAL A 22 1.31 -19.76 16.35
CA VAL A 22 1.74 -18.52 15.71
C VAL A 22 1.32 -18.43 14.23
N GLY A 23 0.17 -19.03 13.90
CA GLY A 23 -0.46 -18.93 12.59
C GLY A 23 -1.08 -17.56 12.29
N PRO A 24 -1.51 -17.34 11.04
CA PRO A 24 -2.10 -16.08 10.59
C PRO A 24 -3.34 -15.65 11.38
N GLN A 25 -4.15 -16.60 11.88
CA GLN A 25 -5.32 -16.33 12.71
C GLN A 25 -4.99 -15.61 14.03
N ASN A 26 -3.74 -15.72 14.50
CA ASN A 26 -3.26 -15.07 15.72
C ASN A 26 -2.70 -13.67 15.46
N ALA A 27 -2.75 -13.15 14.23
CA ALA A 27 -2.18 -11.86 13.83
C ALA A 27 -3.08 -10.64 14.14
N ARG A 28 -4.13 -10.79 14.94
CA ARG A 28 -5.06 -9.68 15.23
C ARG A 28 -4.45 -8.77 16.30
N ILE A 29 -4.43 -7.47 16.04
CA ILE A 29 -3.87 -6.49 17.00
C ILE A 29 -4.59 -6.55 18.36
N ARG A 30 -3.85 -6.27 19.44
CA ARG A 30 -4.34 -6.25 20.83
C ARG A 30 -5.03 -7.54 21.31
N LYS A 31 -4.93 -8.63 20.53
CA LYS A 31 -5.34 -9.97 20.94
C LYS A 31 -4.10 -10.78 21.32
N GLU A 32 -4.23 -11.55 22.39
CA GLU A 32 -3.23 -12.53 22.85
C GLU A 32 -3.82 -13.93 22.68
N LEU A 33 -4.18 -14.29 21.43
CA LEU A 33 -4.64 -15.62 21.08
C LEU A 33 -3.43 -16.56 20.95
N ALA A 34 -3.51 -17.76 21.55
CA ALA A 34 -2.41 -18.73 21.59
C ALA A 34 -1.07 -18.08 22.02
N SER A 35 -0.04 -18.09 21.17
CA SER A 35 1.26 -17.46 21.47
C SER A 35 1.34 -15.97 21.09
N GLY A 36 0.24 -15.40 20.59
CA GLY A 36 -0.02 -13.95 20.58
C GLY A 36 0.39 -13.18 19.33
N ALA A 37 0.73 -13.83 18.22
CA ALA A 37 1.03 -13.17 16.93
C ALA A 37 1.10 -14.18 15.77
N TRP A 38 1.21 -13.71 14.53
CA TRP A 38 1.77 -14.52 13.44
C TRP A 38 3.30 -14.42 13.42
N CYS A 39 3.99 -15.54 13.24
CA CYS A 39 5.43 -15.58 13.07
C CYS A 39 5.80 -16.50 11.87
N PRO A 40 6.50 -15.99 10.84
CA PRO A 40 6.98 -16.82 9.74
C PRO A 40 7.95 -17.90 10.22
N LYS A 41 8.03 -19.00 9.48
CA LYS A 41 8.88 -20.14 9.82
C LYS A 41 10.38 -19.82 9.79
N PRO A 42 10.93 -19.20 8.72
CA PRO A 42 12.33 -18.79 8.71
C PRO A 42 12.53 -17.45 9.43
N GLN A 43 13.77 -17.18 9.85
CA GLN A 43 14.17 -15.82 10.19
C GLN A 43 14.13 -14.92 8.94
N ILE A 44 13.76 -13.66 9.14
CA ILE A 44 13.75 -12.65 8.09
C ILE A 44 15.14 -12.05 7.96
N LYS A 45 15.66 -12.02 6.75
CA LYS A 45 16.94 -11.43 6.35
C LYS A 45 16.82 -10.85 4.94
N GLU A 46 17.89 -10.25 4.45
CA GLU A 46 17.93 -9.75 3.08
C GLU A 46 17.60 -10.88 2.08
N GLY A 47 16.66 -10.60 1.17
CA GLY A 47 16.16 -11.55 0.18
C GLY A 47 15.10 -12.55 0.68
N SER A 48 14.72 -12.53 1.97
CA SER A 48 13.57 -13.30 2.45
C SER A 48 12.27 -12.78 1.85
N TYR A 49 11.35 -13.68 1.50
CA TYR A 49 9.99 -13.34 1.09
C TYR A 49 8.99 -14.16 1.92
N GLU A 50 8.51 -13.55 2.99
CA GLU A 50 7.45 -14.07 3.84
C GLU A 50 6.35 -13.02 3.93
N PHE A 51 5.10 -13.44 4.09
CA PHE A 51 3.99 -12.50 4.16
C PHE A 51 2.84 -13.02 5.01
N LEU A 52 2.14 -12.07 5.64
CA LEU A 52 0.78 -12.25 6.13
C LEU A 52 -0.15 -11.64 5.08
N GLU A 53 -1.10 -12.42 4.57
CA GLU A 53 -2.09 -11.99 3.62
C GLU A 53 -3.46 -11.88 4.29
N VAL A 54 -4.14 -10.76 4.02
CA VAL A 54 -5.51 -10.50 4.45
C VAL A 54 -6.39 -10.31 3.23
N ASP A 55 -7.46 -11.09 3.16
CA ASP A 55 -8.46 -11.02 2.11
C ASP A 55 -9.71 -10.31 2.61
N PHE A 56 -9.94 -9.09 2.14
CA PHE A 56 -11.09 -8.29 2.53
C PHE A 56 -12.40 -8.71 1.85
N LYS A 57 -12.34 -9.67 0.89
CA LYS A 57 -13.44 -10.12 0.00
C LYS A 57 -13.93 -9.06 -0.98
N GLU A 58 -14.07 -7.83 -0.53
CA GLU A 58 -14.48 -6.68 -1.31
C GLU A 58 -13.38 -5.62 -1.32
N VAL A 59 -13.46 -4.69 -2.27
CA VAL A 59 -12.46 -3.62 -2.39
C VAL A 59 -12.70 -2.59 -1.30
N HIS A 60 -11.64 -2.28 -0.58
CA HIS A 60 -11.63 -1.24 0.44
C HIS A 60 -10.58 -0.18 0.11
N VAL A 61 -10.85 1.05 0.52
CA VAL A 61 -9.83 2.09 0.63
C VAL A 61 -9.14 1.90 1.98
N ILE A 62 -7.85 1.58 1.95
CA ILE A 62 -7.02 1.42 3.14
C ILE A 62 -6.19 2.70 3.31
N THR A 63 -6.44 3.42 4.39
CA THR A 63 -5.79 4.71 4.72
C THR A 63 -4.71 4.57 5.77
N GLY A 64 -4.61 3.43 6.44
CA GLY A 64 -3.62 3.22 7.49
C GLY A 64 -3.49 1.77 7.90
N ILE A 65 -2.32 1.44 8.42
CA ILE A 65 -1.99 0.13 8.98
C ILE A 65 -1.42 0.34 10.37
N GLU A 66 -1.84 -0.47 11.31
CA GLU A 66 -1.26 -0.49 12.65
C GLU A 66 -0.65 -1.86 12.91
N THR A 67 0.61 -1.88 13.35
CA THR A 67 1.36 -3.11 13.63
C THR A 67 1.71 -3.19 15.11
N GLN A 68 1.79 -4.41 15.63
CA GLN A 68 2.19 -4.68 17.01
C GLN A 68 3.03 -5.95 17.04
N GLY A 69 4.03 -6.01 17.92
CA GLY A 69 4.85 -7.21 18.11
C GLY A 69 4.13 -8.32 18.88
N ARG A 70 4.84 -9.43 19.10
CA ARG A 70 4.37 -10.54 19.95
C ARG A 70 4.70 -10.24 21.41
N TYR A 71 3.71 -9.81 22.18
CA TYR A 71 3.91 -9.53 23.61
C TYR A 71 3.92 -10.82 24.44
N GLY A 72 2.95 -11.73 24.23
CA GLY A 72 2.94 -13.06 24.84
C GLY A 72 3.04 -13.01 26.37
N ASN A 73 2.22 -12.18 27.01
CA ASN A 73 2.27 -11.90 28.45
C ASN A 73 3.67 -11.51 28.98
N GLY A 74 4.44 -10.75 28.20
CA GLY A 74 5.77 -10.25 28.57
C GLY A 74 6.92 -11.24 28.32
N THR A 75 6.63 -12.45 27.84
CA THR A 75 7.64 -13.43 27.44
C THR A 75 8.07 -13.28 25.99
N GLY A 76 7.24 -12.67 25.16
CA GLY A 76 7.54 -12.39 23.76
C GLY A 76 8.60 -11.30 23.60
N ARG A 77 9.45 -11.49 22.59
CA ARG A 77 10.59 -10.61 22.27
C ARG A 77 10.64 -10.25 20.78
N GLU A 78 9.73 -10.81 19.99
CA GLU A 78 9.73 -10.73 18.54
C GLU A 78 8.75 -9.68 18.06
N TYR A 79 9.22 -8.82 17.16
CA TYR A 79 8.43 -7.75 16.56
C TYR A 79 8.99 -7.41 15.18
N THR A 80 8.13 -6.89 14.31
CA THR A 80 8.50 -6.50 12.94
C THR A 80 9.01 -5.06 12.93
N THR A 81 10.33 -4.89 12.78
CA THR A 81 10.99 -3.57 12.71
C THR A 81 10.68 -2.80 11.43
N HIS A 82 10.60 -3.48 10.29
CA HIS A 82 10.28 -2.89 9.00
C HIS A 82 9.44 -3.87 8.20
N TYR A 83 8.62 -3.35 7.31
CA TYR A 83 7.82 -4.16 6.40
C TYR A 83 7.57 -3.42 5.09
N MET A 84 7.21 -4.17 4.07
CA MET A 84 6.72 -3.66 2.80
C MET A 84 5.25 -4.10 2.62
N ILE A 85 4.53 -3.41 1.76
CA ILE A 85 3.13 -3.72 1.47
C ILE A 85 3.00 -4.13 0.01
N GLU A 86 2.32 -5.25 -0.23
CA GLU A 86 1.86 -5.63 -1.56
C GLU A 86 0.34 -5.76 -1.53
N TYR A 87 -0.33 -5.38 -2.61
CA TYR A 87 -1.78 -5.46 -2.66
C TYR A 87 -2.28 -5.92 -4.01
N VAL A 88 -3.50 -6.45 -4.02
CA VAL A 88 -4.26 -6.77 -5.22
C VAL A 88 -5.54 -5.96 -5.21
N ARG A 89 -5.87 -5.42 -6.37
CA ARG A 89 -7.13 -4.74 -6.66
C ARG A 89 -7.87 -5.50 -7.76
N MET A 90 -8.98 -6.15 -7.40
CA MET A 90 -9.69 -7.10 -8.28
C MET A 90 -8.77 -8.22 -8.79
N GLU A 91 -8.51 -8.26 -10.09
CA GLU A 91 -7.69 -9.25 -10.78
C GLU A 91 -6.30 -8.70 -11.14
N SER A 92 -5.85 -7.62 -10.51
CA SER A 92 -4.48 -7.14 -10.71
C SER A 92 -3.46 -8.18 -10.26
N PRO A 93 -2.27 -8.21 -10.88
CA PRO A 93 -1.08 -8.75 -10.22
C PRO A 93 -0.86 -8.06 -8.86
N TRP A 94 0.02 -8.62 -8.03
CA TRP A 94 0.48 -7.94 -6.82
C TRP A 94 1.19 -6.65 -7.18
N ILE A 95 0.73 -5.55 -6.61
CA ILE A 95 1.31 -4.21 -6.78
C ILE A 95 2.09 -3.88 -5.52
N ARG A 96 3.35 -3.45 -5.68
CA ARG A 96 4.19 -2.99 -4.59
C ARG A 96 3.83 -1.54 -4.24
N TYR A 97 3.44 -1.30 -2.99
CA TYR A 97 3.17 0.03 -2.48
C TYR A 97 4.46 0.83 -2.28
N HIS A 98 4.38 2.12 -2.57
CA HIS A 98 5.34 3.12 -2.11
C HIS A 98 4.55 4.33 -1.62
N ASN A 99 5.09 5.03 -0.62
CA ASN A 99 4.49 6.29 -0.19
C ASN A 99 4.70 7.40 -1.24
N ARG A 100 4.17 8.59 -0.93
CA ARG A 100 4.32 9.81 -1.74
C ARG A 100 5.79 10.17 -1.99
N SER A 101 6.70 9.85 -1.07
CA SER A 101 8.16 10.01 -1.22
C SER A 101 8.85 8.85 -1.96
N LEU A 102 8.07 7.94 -2.56
CA LEU A 102 8.54 6.76 -3.31
C LEU A 102 9.30 5.73 -2.47
N ILE A 103 9.12 5.76 -1.15
CA ILE A 103 9.71 4.81 -0.21
C ILE A 103 8.80 3.58 -0.06
N GLU A 104 9.36 2.38 -0.26
CA GLU A 104 8.63 1.10 -0.14
C GLU A 104 8.75 0.44 1.23
N VAL A 105 9.86 0.68 1.93
CA VAL A 105 10.14 0.10 3.25
C VAL A 105 9.54 1.01 4.31
N ILE A 106 8.62 0.47 5.09
CA ILE A 106 7.90 1.19 6.14
C ILE A 106 8.45 0.77 7.49
N ASP A 107 8.69 1.76 8.34
CA ASP A 107 9.09 1.56 9.73
C ASP A 107 7.93 0.97 10.54
N GLY A 108 8.17 -0.19 11.16
CA GLY A 108 7.24 -0.90 12.02
C GLY A 108 7.45 -0.58 13.50
N ASN A 109 7.61 -1.64 14.29
CA ASN A 109 7.68 -1.57 15.75
C ASN A 109 9.13 -1.52 16.26
N GLU A 110 9.30 -0.88 17.42
CA GLU A 110 10.58 -0.86 18.16
C GLU A 110 10.58 -1.82 19.36
N GLU A 111 9.41 -2.31 19.76
CA GLU A 111 9.19 -3.22 20.87
C GLU A 111 7.93 -4.10 20.65
N THR A 112 7.53 -4.89 21.67
CA THR A 112 6.51 -5.94 21.51
C THR A 112 5.09 -5.57 21.97
N ALA A 113 4.96 -4.60 22.87
CA ALA A 113 3.74 -4.26 23.59
C ALA A 113 2.95 -3.12 22.96
N ASN A 114 3.59 -2.04 22.50
CA ASN A 114 2.90 -0.90 21.91
C ASN A 114 2.64 -1.14 20.42
N SER A 115 1.47 -0.68 19.99
CA SER A 115 1.12 -0.64 18.58
C SER A 115 1.66 0.63 17.92
N VAL A 116 2.02 0.52 16.65
CA VAL A 116 2.50 1.63 15.82
C VAL A 116 1.60 1.74 14.61
N ARG A 117 0.95 2.89 14.45
CA ARG A 117 0.15 3.20 13.26
C ARG A 117 0.97 3.98 12.24
N ARG A 118 0.84 3.58 10.98
CA ARG A 118 1.35 4.28 9.79
C ARG A 118 0.19 4.61 8.89
N ASP A 119 -0.02 5.89 8.64
CA ASP A 119 -0.98 6.36 7.63
C ASP A 119 -0.37 6.13 6.24
N LEU A 120 -1.23 5.74 5.30
CA LEU A 120 -0.86 5.47 3.92
C LEU A 120 -1.20 6.70 3.08
N ASP A 121 -0.16 7.28 2.47
CA ASP A 121 -0.27 8.38 1.53
C ASP A 121 0.58 8.04 0.29
N PRO A 122 -0.06 7.70 -0.85
CA PRO A 122 -1.50 7.70 -1.08
C PRO A 122 -2.24 6.52 -0.39
N PRO A 123 -3.56 6.59 -0.16
CA PRO A 123 -4.36 5.45 0.25
C PRO A 123 -4.32 4.30 -0.77
N ILE A 124 -4.46 3.06 -0.30
CA ILE A 124 -4.45 1.87 -1.15
C ILE A 124 -5.88 1.41 -1.41
N LEU A 125 -6.25 1.20 -2.67
CA LEU A 125 -7.46 0.46 -3.02
C LEU A 125 -7.11 -1.03 -3.18
N ALA A 126 -7.62 -1.89 -2.30
CA ALA A 126 -7.28 -3.30 -2.28
C ALA A 126 -8.47 -4.21 -1.91
N SER A 127 -8.55 -5.37 -2.57
CA SER A 127 -9.34 -6.51 -2.09
C SER A 127 -8.50 -7.49 -1.27
N ARG A 128 -7.19 -7.55 -1.51
CA ARG A 128 -6.24 -8.33 -0.71
C ARG A 128 -4.97 -7.53 -0.46
N ILE A 129 -4.39 -7.70 0.72
CA ILE A 129 -3.16 -7.01 1.12
C ILE A 129 -2.21 -7.99 1.80
N ARG A 130 -0.92 -7.83 1.53
CA ARG A 130 0.18 -8.56 2.13
C ARG A 130 1.05 -7.60 2.91
N ILE A 131 1.34 -7.96 4.16
CA ILE A 131 2.43 -7.36 4.93
C ILE A 131 3.63 -8.27 4.81
N VAL A 132 4.71 -7.74 4.24
CA VAL A 132 5.94 -8.47 3.93
C VAL A 132 7.03 -8.00 4.91
N PRO A 133 7.35 -8.74 5.99
CA PRO A 133 8.41 -8.36 6.91
C PRO A 133 9.75 -8.19 6.21
N PHE A 134 10.51 -7.16 6.58
CA PHE A 134 11.78 -6.82 5.96
C PHE A 134 12.87 -6.61 7.02
N SER A 135 14.07 -7.12 6.76
CA SER A 135 15.25 -6.89 7.61
C SER A 135 16.52 -7.11 6.81
N MET A 136 17.52 -6.25 7.00
CA MET A 136 18.86 -6.43 6.41
C MET A 136 19.65 -7.57 7.07
N TYR A 137 19.36 -7.87 8.34
CA TYR A 137 20.05 -8.92 9.11
C TYR A 137 19.05 -9.96 9.61
N ALA A 138 19.53 -11.19 9.82
CA ALA A 138 18.69 -12.30 10.29
C ALA A 138 18.03 -11.99 11.63
N ARG A 139 16.69 -11.96 11.66
CA ARG A 139 15.90 -11.74 12.87
C ARG A 139 14.62 -12.55 12.84
N THR A 140 14.23 -13.07 14.00
CA THR A 140 12.88 -13.60 14.20
C THR A 140 11.91 -12.44 14.38
N MET A 141 10.94 -12.32 13.48
CA MET A 141 9.92 -11.27 13.50
C MET A 141 8.56 -11.90 13.71
N CYS A 142 7.68 -11.20 14.40
CA CYS A 142 6.29 -11.60 14.57
C CYS A 142 5.42 -10.34 14.46
N LEU A 143 4.20 -10.52 13.99
CA LEU A 143 3.33 -9.42 13.61
C LEU A 143 1.91 -9.68 14.11
N ARG A 144 1.32 -8.62 14.66
CA ARG A 144 -0.12 -8.41 14.70
C ARG A 144 -0.46 -7.15 13.91
N VAL A 145 -1.63 -7.12 13.29
CA VAL A 145 -2.04 -6.05 12.37
C VAL A 145 -3.46 -5.59 12.58
N GLU A 146 -3.69 -4.34 12.20
CA GLU A 146 -4.99 -3.73 11.98
C GLU A 146 -4.94 -2.85 10.73
N PHE A 147 -6.08 -2.76 10.04
CA PHE A 147 -6.26 -1.96 8.85
C PHE A 147 -7.35 -0.92 9.09
N TYR A 148 -7.07 0.32 8.68
CA TYR A 148 -8.00 1.44 8.76
C TYR A 148 -8.44 1.83 7.36
N GLY A 149 -9.75 2.04 7.21
CA GLY A 149 -10.32 2.28 5.90
C GLY A 149 -11.84 2.21 5.89
N CYS A 150 -12.40 2.19 4.68
CA CYS A 150 -13.81 1.93 4.42
C CYS A 150 -13.98 1.11 3.15
N GLN A 151 -15.15 0.51 2.97
CA GLN A 151 -15.54 -0.11 1.71
C GLN A 151 -15.51 0.94 0.59
N TYR A 152 -15.08 0.53 -0.61
CA TYR A 152 -14.96 1.43 -1.77
C TYR A 152 -16.14 1.26 -2.72
N ASP A 153 -16.94 2.31 -2.88
CA ASP A 153 -18.16 2.30 -3.70
C ASP A 153 -18.07 3.19 -4.96
N GLU A 154 -16.96 3.92 -5.17
CA GLU A 154 -16.86 4.97 -6.20
C GLU A 154 -16.46 4.47 -7.61
N GLY A 155 -16.41 3.15 -7.82
CA GLY A 155 -16.36 2.51 -9.14
C GLY A 155 -15.06 2.66 -9.97
N LEU A 156 -14.22 3.66 -9.72
CA LEU A 156 -12.96 3.86 -10.46
C LEU A 156 -11.87 2.92 -9.97
N MET A 157 -11.69 1.81 -10.69
CA MET A 157 -10.71 0.80 -10.32
C MET A 157 -9.34 1.02 -10.92
N PHE A 158 -9.29 1.59 -12.12
CA PHE A 158 -8.06 1.90 -12.83
C PHE A 158 -8.35 3.03 -13.81
N TYR A 159 -7.38 3.91 -14.02
CA TYR A 159 -7.32 4.72 -15.24
C TYR A 159 -6.09 4.31 -16.05
N SER A 160 -6.14 4.62 -17.34
CA SER A 160 -5.03 4.39 -18.26
C SER A 160 -4.58 5.72 -18.81
N MET A 161 -3.26 5.96 -18.85
CA MET A 161 -2.72 7.20 -19.38
C MET A 161 -1.64 6.97 -20.44
N ASN A 162 -1.61 7.86 -21.43
CA ASN A 162 -0.52 7.96 -22.39
C ASN A 162 0.64 8.77 -21.76
N ASN A 163 1.86 8.24 -21.82
CA ASN A 163 3.13 8.94 -21.51
C ASN A 163 3.34 9.46 -20.07
N ASP A 164 2.74 8.88 -19.03
CA ASP A 164 2.91 9.28 -17.61
C ASP A 164 2.66 10.79 -17.33
N GLY A 165 2.20 11.59 -18.30
CA GLY A 165 2.14 13.07 -18.28
C GLY A 165 3.18 13.75 -19.18
N SER A 166 3.52 15.01 -18.92
CA SER A 166 4.47 15.77 -19.75
C SER A 166 5.34 16.71 -18.90
N ARG A 167 6.56 16.95 -19.38
CA ARG A 167 7.44 17.99 -18.85
C ARG A 167 7.40 19.22 -19.75
N LEU A 168 7.34 20.40 -19.15
CA LEU A 168 7.42 21.69 -19.84
C LEU A 168 8.44 22.56 -19.10
N ASP A 169 9.58 22.82 -19.72
CA ASP A 169 10.71 23.53 -19.09
C ASP A 169 11.08 22.94 -17.72
N ASN A 170 10.97 23.72 -16.64
CA ASN A 170 11.24 23.30 -15.26
C ASN A 170 10.01 22.67 -14.56
N TYR A 171 8.89 22.51 -15.26
CA TYR A 171 7.65 21.98 -14.72
C TYR A 171 7.48 20.50 -15.07
N ASP A 172 7.23 19.67 -14.06
CA ASP A 172 7.01 18.23 -14.21
C ASP A 172 5.56 17.89 -13.87
N PHE A 173 4.72 17.70 -14.91
CA PHE A 173 3.31 17.34 -14.78
C PHE A 173 3.08 15.84 -14.95
N ARG A 174 4.09 15.03 -14.65
CA ARG A 174 3.96 13.58 -14.66
C ARG A 174 3.31 13.07 -13.37
N ASP A 175 2.64 11.93 -13.49
CA ASP A 175 2.12 11.21 -12.34
C ASP A 175 3.25 10.53 -11.56
N LYS A 176 3.90 11.31 -10.69
CA LYS A 176 5.09 10.85 -9.95
C LYS A 176 4.79 9.69 -9.00
N ILE A 177 3.55 9.55 -8.55
CA ILE A 177 3.12 8.49 -7.61
C ILE A 177 2.29 7.41 -8.29
N PHE A 178 2.29 7.35 -9.62
CA PHE A 178 1.60 6.28 -10.33
C PHE A 178 2.12 4.93 -9.87
N GLU A 179 1.19 4.07 -9.48
CA GLU A 179 1.53 2.80 -8.85
C GLU A 179 2.39 1.90 -9.77
N LYS A 180 3.16 1.01 -9.16
CA LYS A 180 4.02 0.03 -9.86
C LYS A 180 3.24 -1.13 -10.47
N SER A 181 2.10 -0.84 -11.09
CA SER A 181 1.26 -1.79 -11.81
C SER A 181 1.95 -2.25 -13.11
N THR A 182 1.90 -3.55 -13.37
CA THR A 182 2.32 -4.16 -14.63
C THR A 182 1.16 -4.35 -15.61
N MET A 183 -0.01 -3.80 -15.28
CA MET A 183 -1.21 -3.95 -16.09
C MET A 183 -1.23 -2.98 -17.26
N PHE A 184 -1.84 -3.43 -18.36
CA PHE A 184 -2.07 -2.61 -19.54
C PHE A 184 -3.55 -2.61 -19.93
N SER A 185 -3.99 -1.53 -20.55
CA SER A 185 -5.31 -1.41 -21.17
C SER A 185 -5.35 -2.25 -22.45
N HIS A 186 -6.37 -3.11 -22.58
CA HIS A 186 -6.57 -3.91 -23.79
C HIS A 186 -6.94 -3.05 -25.01
N PHE A 187 -7.49 -1.85 -24.80
CA PHE A 187 -7.94 -0.96 -25.87
C PHE A 187 -6.83 -0.07 -26.40
N THR A 188 -6.02 0.50 -25.51
CA THR A 188 -5.00 1.50 -25.85
C THR A 188 -3.58 0.94 -25.82
N GLY A 189 -3.34 -0.23 -25.20
CA GLY A 189 -2.01 -0.78 -24.98
C GLY A 189 -1.18 0.01 -23.95
N THR A 190 -1.78 0.98 -23.27
CA THR A 190 -1.10 1.85 -22.30
C THR A 190 -1.14 1.24 -20.91
N LYS A 191 -0.20 1.63 -20.05
CA LYS A 191 -0.23 1.22 -18.64
C LYS A 191 -1.55 1.65 -18.00
N LYS A 192 -2.08 0.80 -17.12
CA LYS A 192 -3.26 1.11 -16.30
C LYS A 192 -2.97 0.92 -14.81
N GLY A 193 -3.52 1.82 -14.02
CA GLY A 193 -3.23 1.91 -12.60
C GLY A 193 -3.97 3.05 -11.92
N LEU A 194 -3.50 3.42 -10.74
CA LEU A 194 -3.93 4.58 -9.95
C LEU A 194 -2.72 5.43 -9.56
N GLY A 195 -2.96 6.69 -9.20
CA GLY A 195 -1.94 7.71 -8.93
C GLY A 195 -2.58 9.02 -8.51
N LEU A 196 -1.98 10.16 -8.88
CA LEU A 196 -2.40 11.50 -8.40
C LEU A 196 -3.88 11.82 -8.67
N LEU A 197 -4.48 11.30 -9.75
CA LEU A 197 -5.89 11.61 -10.06
C LEU A 197 -6.88 11.04 -9.03
N THR A 198 -6.42 10.10 -8.20
CA THR A 198 -7.25 9.33 -7.27
C THR A 198 -6.73 9.37 -5.83
N ASP A 199 -5.74 10.22 -5.51
CA ASP A 199 -5.11 10.25 -4.20
C ASP A 199 -5.90 11.05 -3.13
N GLY A 200 -7.00 11.69 -3.54
CA GLY A 200 -7.83 12.51 -2.65
C GLY A 200 -7.45 13.99 -2.61
N VAL A 201 -6.30 14.38 -3.18
CA VAL A 201 -5.79 15.75 -3.16
C VAL A 201 -6.35 16.53 -4.34
N ILE A 202 -6.84 17.73 -4.08
CA ILE A 202 -7.31 18.67 -5.12
C ILE A 202 -6.23 19.72 -5.30
N GLY A 203 -5.82 19.96 -6.54
CA GLY A 203 -4.80 20.95 -6.86
C GLY A 203 -5.24 22.38 -6.52
N VAL A 204 -4.28 23.23 -6.16
CA VAL A 204 -4.50 24.67 -6.04
C VAL A 204 -4.82 25.28 -7.40
N ALA A 205 -5.58 26.38 -7.43
CA ALA A 205 -6.14 26.97 -8.64
C ALA A 205 -5.10 27.28 -9.74
N ASN A 206 -3.87 27.62 -9.36
CA ASN A 206 -2.77 27.83 -10.29
C ASN A 206 -1.84 26.59 -10.31
N PRO A 207 -1.79 25.82 -11.41
CA PRO A 207 -0.96 24.61 -11.48
C PRO A 207 0.54 24.91 -11.41
N LEU A 208 0.98 26.15 -11.58
CA LEU A 208 2.38 26.56 -11.51
C LEU A 208 2.82 26.96 -10.10
N GLU A 209 1.89 27.19 -9.17
CA GLU A 209 2.20 27.78 -7.85
C GLU A 209 3.00 26.84 -6.93
N ASN A 210 2.88 25.52 -7.13
CA ASN A 210 3.55 24.49 -6.33
C ASN A 210 4.67 23.74 -7.06
N ILE A 211 4.90 24.01 -8.35
CA ILE A 211 5.84 23.24 -9.18
C ILE A 211 7.18 23.96 -9.33
N ILE A 212 7.24 25.26 -8.99
CA ILE A 212 8.46 26.06 -9.06
C ILE A 212 9.29 25.77 -7.81
N SER A 213 10.38 25.00 -7.98
CA SER A 213 11.66 25.07 -7.23
C SER A 213 12.11 23.93 -6.32
N ASP A 214 11.44 22.78 -6.22
CA ASP A 214 12.01 21.64 -5.49
C ASP A 214 11.55 20.28 -6.04
N ASP A 215 12.49 19.38 -6.36
CA ASP A 215 12.19 17.99 -6.72
C ASP A 215 11.45 17.25 -5.59
N ASN A 216 11.49 17.76 -4.37
CA ASN A 216 10.79 17.23 -3.20
C ASN A 216 9.29 17.60 -3.14
N VAL A 217 8.81 18.58 -3.93
CA VAL A 217 7.38 18.92 -3.96
C VAL A 217 6.67 18.06 -5.01
N MET A 218 5.73 17.24 -4.54
CA MET A 218 4.93 16.40 -5.41
C MET A 218 3.85 17.23 -6.11
N PRO A 219 3.69 17.09 -7.44
CA PRO A 219 2.68 17.85 -8.17
C PRO A 219 1.29 17.40 -7.74
N SER A 220 0.36 18.34 -7.64
CA SER A 220 -1.08 18.08 -7.44
C SER A 220 -1.86 18.08 -8.77
N TRP A 221 -1.14 18.12 -9.89
CA TRP A 221 -1.66 18.26 -11.24
C TRP A 221 -0.97 17.27 -12.16
N ILE A 222 -1.74 16.62 -13.03
CA ILE A 222 -1.20 15.91 -14.19
C ILE A 222 -1.49 16.73 -15.44
N GLY A 223 -0.57 16.73 -16.39
CA GLY A 223 -0.67 17.55 -17.59
C GLY A 223 -0.06 16.85 -18.81
N TRP A 224 -0.64 17.11 -19.97
CA TRP A 224 -0.17 16.56 -21.24
C TRP A 224 0.08 17.69 -22.23
N ASN A 225 1.20 17.63 -22.95
CA ASN A 225 1.45 18.60 -24.02
C ASN A 225 0.60 18.24 -25.25
N ARG A 226 -0.30 19.15 -25.66
CA ARG A 226 -1.14 19.01 -26.86
C ARG A 226 -0.39 18.71 -28.16
N LEU A 227 0.86 19.15 -28.30
CA LEU A 227 1.67 18.88 -29.51
C LEU A 227 2.15 17.42 -29.58
N ILE A 228 2.16 16.72 -28.44
CA ILE A 228 2.67 15.34 -28.31
C ILE A 228 1.52 14.36 -28.05
N THR A 229 0.42 14.82 -27.45
CA THR A 229 -0.72 14.00 -27.05
C THR A 229 -1.92 14.28 -27.96
N SER A 230 -2.24 13.32 -28.84
CA SER A 230 -3.29 13.48 -29.86
C SER A 230 -4.71 13.28 -29.34
N THR A 231 -4.90 12.53 -28.25
CA THR A 231 -6.21 12.26 -27.64
C THR A 231 -6.11 12.09 -26.12
N ILE A 232 -7.02 12.74 -25.39
CA ILE A 232 -7.23 12.57 -23.95
C ILE A 232 -8.72 12.29 -23.75
N THR A 233 -9.05 11.19 -23.07
CA THR A 233 -10.42 10.88 -22.67
C THR A 233 -10.42 10.79 -21.16
N ALA A 234 -11.11 11.73 -20.51
CA ALA A 234 -11.27 11.75 -19.06
C ALA A 234 -12.60 11.11 -18.67
N ALA A 235 -12.58 10.24 -17.67
CA ALA A 235 -13.80 9.88 -16.95
C ALA A 235 -14.27 11.08 -16.11
N ASN A 236 -15.57 11.18 -15.84
CA ASN A 236 -16.15 12.31 -15.11
C ASN A 236 -15.60 12.48 -13.68
N ASP A 237 -14.89 11.48 -13.14
CA ASP A 237 -14.43 11.44 -11.75
C ASP A 237 -12.96 11.89 -11.56
N ILE A 238 -12.35 12.50 -12.58
CA ILE A 238 -10.95 12.95 -12.55
C ILE A 238 -10.84 14.38 -11.98
N LYS A 239 -10.01 14.56 -10.95
CA LYS A 239 -10.01 15.75 -10.07
C LYS A 239 -9.27 16.97 -10.59
N SER A 240 -8.03 16.84 -11.08
CA SER A 240 -7.20 18.00 -11.46
C SER A 240 -6.21 17.63 -12.58
N PHE A 241 -6.49 18.06 -13.80
CA PHE A 241 -5.62 17.87 -14.95
C PHE A 241 -5.63 19.07 -15.90
N LEU A 242 -4.60 19.17 -16.76
CA LEU A 242 -4.50 20.18 -17.81
C LEU A 242 -3.98 19.60 -19.15
N ILE A 243 -4.23 20.32 -20.25
CA ILE A 243 -3.85 19.96 -21.64
C ILE A 243 -3.14 21.15 -22.28
#